data_AF-A0A1A6AEF4-F1
#
_entry.id   AF-A0A1A6AEF4-F1
#
_cell.length_a   1.000
_cell.length_b   1.000
_cell.length_c   1.000
_cell.angle_alpha   90.00
_cell.angle_beta   90.00
_cell.angle_gamma   90.00
#
_symmetry.space_group_name_H-M   'P 1'
#
loop_
_entity.id
_entity.type
_entity.pdbx_description
1 polymer ?
#
loop_
_entity_poly.entity_id
_entity_poly.type
_entity_poly.pdbx_seq_one_letter_code
_entity_poly.pdbx_strand_id
1 'polypeptide(L)'
;MSTFAAVPAQFRQSASPERSFSEVNQSQEFSEDQWRALAKIVRDVGPTLSPDEELGDLAAAEAAVNAKDYERGVIVDKLRDELRELTRQFEQASSAAQRPPSHPSAAEHDAQVRSLEHQQVSTAKQLNEEQSLVSKRELELGKLKNEKEELDSIQVGENKENDDEWLNGKVIRLKMLSDAGFTFVPSKDGKSANKILIRNDLKNDVHSVPLDSSRSKVYTANYIWNLASEGC
;
A
#
# COMPACT_ATOMS: atom_id res chain seq x y z
N MET A 1 4.34 -5.15 38.49
CA MET A 1 5.01 -4.42 39.57
C MET A 1 4.23 -3.14 39.83
N SER A 2 3.29 -3.19 40.79
CA SER A 2 2.76 -2.00 41.43
C SER A 2 2.29 -2.42 42.82
N THR A 3 2.77 -1.69 43.80
CA THR A 3 2.85 -2.02 45.22
C THR A 3 1.49 -1.87 45.90
N PHE A 4 0.98 -2.96 46.49
CA PHE A 4 -0.08 -2.92 47.50
C PHE A 4 0.47 -2.21 48.74
N ALA A 5 -0.04 -1.02 49.03
CA ALA A 5 0.21 -0.32 50.28
C ALA A 5 -0.51 -1.07 51.41
N ALA A 6 0.28 -1.62 52.34
CA ALA A 6 -0.21 -2.22 53.57
C ALA A 6 -0.81 -1.14 54.47
N VAL A 7 -2.08 -1.31 54.85
CA VAL A 7 -2.75 -0.51 55.87
C VAL A 7 -2.20 -0.91 57.24
N PRO A 8 -1.69 0.02 58.06
CA PRO A 8 -1.24 -0.32 59.40
C PRO A 8 -2.43 -0.60 60.31
N ALA A 9 -2.50 -1.81 60.83
CA ALA A 9 -3.39 -2.19 61.93
C ALA A 9 -3.00 -1.42 63.20
N GLN A 10 -3.60 -0.25 63.40
CA GLN A 10 -3.57 0.43 64.70
C GLN A 10 -4.57 -0.25 65.63
N PHE A 11 -4.16 -1.39 66.20
CA PHE A 11 -4.77 -1.91 67.42
C PHE A 11 -4.47 -0.90 68.54
N ARG A 12 -5.38 0.06 68.74
CA ARG A 12 -5.38 0.93 69.91
C ARG A 12 -5.78 0.06 71.10
N GLN A 13 -4.81 -0.59 71.74
CA GLN A 13 -4.96 -1.05 73.11
C GLN A 13 -5.15 0.20 73.97
N SER A 14 -6.41 0.60 74.17
CA SER A 14 -6.75 1.48 75.27
C SER A 14 -6.44 0.69 76.54
N ALA A 15 -5.35 1.06 77.22
CA ALA A 15 -5.05 0.62 78.56
C ALA A 15 -6.30 0.86 79.43
N SER A 16 -6.98 -0.22 79.80
CA SER A 16 -7.97 -0.18 80.87
C SER A 16 -7.25 0.31 82.12
N PRO A 17 -7.74 1.37 82.78
CA PRO A 17 -7.25 1.66 84.11
C PRO A 17 -7.74 0.52 85.00
N GLU A 18 -6.82 -0.31 85.47
CA GLU A 18 -7.04 -1.22 86.58
C GLU A 18 -7.52 -0.37 87.76
N ARG A 19 -8.84 -0.27 87.93
CA ARG A 19 -9.45 0.24 89.14
C ARG A 19 -9.22 -0.81 90.21
N SER A 20 -8.10 -0.69 90.90
CA SER A 20 -7.86 -1.28 92.20
C SER A 20 -8.99 -0.83 93.14
N PHE A 21 -9.99 -1.69 93.33
CA PHE A 21 -10.94 -1.57 94.43
C PHE A 21 -10.21 -1.91 95.73
N SER A 22 -9.46 -0.95 96.26
CA SER A 22 -9.27 -0.90 97.71
C SER A 22 -10.63 -0.56 98.29
N GLU A 23 -11.33 -1.56 98.83
CA GLU A 23 -12.47 -1.39 99.72
C GLU A 23 -12.01 -0.56 100.92
N VAL A 24 -12.06 0.75 100.77
CA VAL A 24 -12.23 1.66 101.88
C VAL A 24 -13.68 1.48 102.30
N ASN A 25 -13.91 0.50 103.18
CA ASN A 25 -15.16 0.36 103.92
C ASN A 25 -15.27 1.54 104.90
N GLN A 26 -15.46 2.74 104.34
CA GLN A 26 -16.04 3.87 105.05
C GLN A 26 -17.52 3.56 105.14
N SER A 27 -17.92 2.97 106.26
CA SER A 27 -19.31 3.00 106.71
C SER A 27 -19.66 4.46 106.99
N GLN A 28 -19.90 5.22 105.92
CA GLN A 28 -20.51 6.54 106.00
C GLN A 28 -21.95 6.25 106.44
N GLU A 29 -22.21 6.37 107.73
CA GLU A 29 -23.57 6.40 108.25
C GLU A 29 -24.26 7.61 107.62
N PHE A 30 -24.90 7.39 106.47
CA PHE A 30 -25.73 8.37 105.80
C PHE A 30 -26.74 8.88 106.83
N SER A 31 -26.86 10.20 106.98
CA SER A 31 -27.88 10.74 107.86
C SER A 31 -29.26 10.29 107.38
N GLU A 32 -30.19 10.10 108.30
CA GLU A 32 -31.55 9.66 107.96
C GLU A 32 -32.19 10.58 106.89
N ASP A 33 -31.83 11.86 106.90
CA ASP A 33 -32.24 12.85 105.90
C ASP A 33 -31.66 12.59 104.50
N GLN A 34 -30.40 12.11 104.40
CA GLN A 34 -29.78 11.73 103.13
C GLN A 34 -30.44 10.47 102.54
N TRP A 35 -30.77 9.49 103.39
CA TRP A 35 -31.55 8.33 102.95
C TRP A 35 -32.95 8.71 102.48
N ARG A 36 -33.62 9.66 103.16
CA ARG A 36 -34.93 10.18 102.75
C ARG A 36 -34.86 10.94 101.43
N ALA A 37 -33.79 11.72 101.22
CA ALA A 37 -33.54 12.42 99.95
C ALA A 37 -33.28 11.44 98.80
N LEU A 38 -32.44 10.42 99.02
CA LEU A 38 -32.17 9.37 98.03
C LEU A 38 -33.44 8.57 97.71
N ALA A 39 -34.19 8.18 98.74
CA ALA A 39 -35.46 7.47 98.58
C ALA A 39 -36.51 8.29 97.84
N LYS A 40 -36.50 9.62 98.00
CA LYS A 40 -37.34 10.53 97.21
C LYS A 40 -36.92 10.51 95.74
N ILE A 41 -35.63 10.62 95.44
CA ILE A 41 -35.12 10.55 94.06
C ILE A 41 -35.45 9.20 93.42
N VAL A 42 -35.20 8.08 94.10
CA VAL A 42 -35.52 6.74 93.57
C VAL A 42 -37.02 6.59 93.31
N ARG A 43 -37.87 7.14 94.18
CA ARG A 43 -39.32 7.13 93.98
C ARG A 43 -39.77 8.02 92.81
N ASP A 44 -39.12 9.16 92.64
CA ASP A 44 -39.44 10.13 91.59
C ASP A 44 -38.93 9.63 90.21
N VAL A 45 -37.81 8.89 90.17
CA VAL A 45 -37.18 8.36 88.95
C VAL A 45 -37.68 6.95 88.58
N GLY A 46 -38.10 6.14 89.55
CA GLY A 46 -38.58 4.77 89.31
C GLY A 46 -39.69 4.66 88.25
N PRO A 47 -40.71 5.53 88.23
CA PRO A 47 -41.74 5.53 87.19
C PRO A 47 -41.25 5.98 85.81
N THR A 48 -40.13 6.71 85.74
CA THR A 48 -39.55 7.19 84.47
C THR A 48 -38.62 6.17 83.82
N LEU A 49 -38.15 5.17 84.59
CA LEU A 49 -37.37 4.05 84.09
C LEU A 49 -38.32 2.87 83.94
N SER A 50 -38.98 2.77 82.78
CA SER A 50 -39.85 1.64 82.47
C SER A 50 -39.06 0.62 81.62
N PRO A 51 -38.64 -0.53 82.19
CA PRO A 51 -37.78 -1.47 81.46
C PRO A 51 -38.46 -2.07 80.23
N ASP A 52 -39.79 -2.16 80.25
CA ASP A 52 -40.59 -2.72 79.16
C ASP A 52 -40.60 -1.80 77.93
N GLU A 53 -40.59 -0.47 78.12
CA GLU A 53 -40.49 0.52 77.03
C GLU A 53 -39.09 0.52 76.43
N GLU A 54 -38.05 0.56 77.27
CA GLU A 54 -36.65 0.48 76.82
C GLU A 54 -36.36 -0.82 76.05
N LEU A 55 -36.93 -1.95 76.49
CA LEU A 55 -36.80 -3.23 75.78
C LEU A 55 -37.56 -3.21 74.44
N GLY A 56 -38.71 -2.52 74.39
CA GLY A 56 -39.46 -2.27 73.16
C GLY A 56 -38.69 -1.42 72.15
N ASP A 57 -38.06 -0.35 72.61
CA ASP A 57 -37.23 0.54 71.80
C ASP A 57 -35.97 -0.17 71.30
N LEU A 58 -35.34 -1.00 72.13
CA LEU A 58 -34.21 -1.84 71.72
C LEU A 58 -34.64 -2.87 70.65
N ALA A 59 -35.79 -3.53 70.82
CA ALA A 59 -36.32 -4.45 69.82
C ALA A 59 -36.66 -3.74 68.50
N ALA A 60 -37.21 -2.51 68.56
CA ALA A 60 -37.48 -1.68 67.39
C ALA A 60 -36.19 -1.25 66.69
N ALA A 61 -35.17 -0.87 67.46
CA ALA A 61 -33.85 -0.52 66.93
C ALA A 61 -33.16 -1.73 66.27
N GLU A 62 -33.21 -2.91 66.88
CA GLU A 62 -32.69 -4.14 66.30
C GLU A 62 -33.41 -4.49 64.99
N ALA A 63 -34.74 -4.40 64.97
CA ALA A 63 -35.53 -4.62 63.76
C ALA A 63 -35.16 -3.62 62.65
N ALA A 64 -34.95 -2.35 62.99
CA ALA A 64 -34.53 -1.32 62.03
C ALA A 64 -33.11 -1.57 61.48
N VAL A 65 -32.18 -2.01 62.32
CA VAL A 65 -30.83 -2.40 61.88
C VAL A 65 -30.87 -3.62 60.97
N ASN A 66 -31.59 -4.67 61.37
CA ASN A 66 -31.76 -5.88 60.56
C ASN A 66 -32.39 -5.58 59.20
N ALA A 67 -33.39 -4.68 59.16
CA ALA A 67 -33.98 -4.22 57.90
C ALA A 67 -32.96 -3.48 57.02
N LYS A 68 -32.13 -2.61 57.61
CA LYS A 68 -31.09 -1.88 56.86
C LYS A 68 -29.97 -2.78 56.36
N ASP A 69 -29.58 -3.79 57.13
CA ASP A 69 -28.55 -4.73 56.71
C ASP A 69 -29.05 -5.66 55.60
N TYR A 70 -30.33 -6.03 55.61
CA TYR A 70 -30.96 -6.71 54.48
C TYR A 70 -30.95 -5.84 53.21
N GLU A 71 -31.37 -4.56 53.31
CA GLU A 71 -31.32 -3.62 52.18
C GLU A 71 -29.89 -3.48 51.61
N ARG A 72 -28.90 -3.34 52.50
CA ARG A 72 -27.49 -3.27 52.11
C ARG A 72 -27.03 -4.55 51.43
N GLY A 73 -27.40 -5.71 51.95
CA GLY A 73 -27.09 -7.02 51.34
C GLY A 73 -27.62 -7.09 49.91
N VAL A 74 -28.89 -6.74 49.71
CA VAL A 74 -29.51 -6.72 48.36
C VAL A 74 -28.79 -5.76 47.41
N ILE A 75 -28.39 -4.57 47.88
CA ILE A 75 -27.65 -3.62 47.05
C ILE A 75 -26.26 -4.16 46.68
N VAL A 76 -25.54 -4.72 47.65
CA VAL A 76 -24.21 -5.29 47.42
C VAL A 76 -24.27 -6.45 46.43
N ASP A 77 -25.29 -7.31 46.54
CA ASP A 77 -25.45 -8.43 45.63
C ASP A 77 -25.82 -7.97 44.21
N LYS A 78 -26.69 -6.96 44.06
CA LYS A 78 -26.94 -6.32 42.76
C LYS A 78 -25.67 -5.74 42.14
N LEU A 79 -24.87 -4.99 42.91
CA LEU A 79 -23.62 -4.42 42.42
C LEU A 79 -22.59 -5.50 42.04
N ARG A 80 -22.57 -6.63 42.76
CA ARG A 80 -21.71 -7.77 42.40
C ARG A 80 -22.13 -8.40 41.09
N ASP A 81 -23.43 -8.54 40.85
CA ASP A 81 -23.95 -9.11 39.61
C ASP A 81 -23.72 -8.17 38.42
N GLU A 82 -23.94 -6.86 38.60
CA GLU A 82 -23.58 -5.84 37.60
C GLU A 82 -22.09 -5.87 37.28
N LEU A 83 -21.22 -5.97 38.29
CA LEU A 83 -19.78 -6.05 38.10
C LEU A 83 -19.38 -7.33 37.34
N ARG A 84 -20.00 -8.48 37.64
CA ARG A 84 -19.77 -9.73 36.90
C ARG A 84 -20.20 -9.59 35.44
N GLU A 85 -21.35 -8.98 35.19
CA GLU A 85 -21.82 -8.76 33.84
C GLU A 85 -20.86 -7.85 33.05
N LEU A 86 -20.45 -6.72 33.64
CA LEU A 86 -19.52 -5.79 33.03
C LEU A 86 -18.15 -6.44 32.78
N THR A 87 -17.68 -7.28 33.70
CA THR A 87 -16.44 -8.04 33.54
C THR A 87 -16.55 -9.01 32.36
N ARG A 88 -17.67 -9.73 32.22
CA ARG A 88 -17.92 -10.61 31.07
C ARG A 88 -17.97 -9.82 29.76
N GLN A 89 -18.63 -8.66 29.75
CA GLN A 89 -18.67 -7.78 28.57
C GLN A 89 -17.27 -7.27 28.21
N PHE A 90 -16.47 -6.89 29.21
CA PHE A 90 -15.09 -6.47 29.01
C PHE A 90 -14.22 -7.58 28.45
N GLU A 91 -14.31 -8.80 28.98
CA GLU A 91 -13.57 -9.96 28.45
C GLU A 91 -13.97 -10.28 27.00
N GLN A 92 -15.26 -10.24 26.70
CA GLN A 92 -15.76 -10.40 25.33
C GLN A 92 -15.22 -9.31 24.40
N ALA A 93 -15.33 -8.04 24.79
CA ALA A 93 -14.80 -6.91 24.02
C ALA A 93 -13.28 -6.98 23.85
N SER A 94 -12.55 -7.36 24.90
CA SER A 94 -11.10 -7.55 24.86
C SER A 94 -10.71 -8.69 23.92
N SER A 95 -11.45 -9.80 23.94
CA SER A 95 -11.21 -10.93 23.03
C SER A 95 -11.55 -10.56 21.57
N ALA A 96 -12.57 -9.75 21.35
CA ALA A 96 -12.97 -9.26 20.03
C ALA A 96 -12.03 -8.16 19.48
N ALA A 97 -11.44 -7.35 20.37
CA ALA A 97 -10.47 -6.32 20.04
C ALA A 97 -9.08 -6.90 19.72
N GLN A 98 -8.79 -8.12 20.18
CA GLN A 98 -7.60 -8.84 19.74
C GLN A 98 -7.76 -9.24 18.27
N ARG A 99 -6.75 -8.91 17.45
CA ARG A 99 -6.73 -9.26 16.04
C ARG A 99 -6.86 -10.80 15.90
N PRO A 100 -7.84 -11.31 15.13
CA PRO A 100 -8.02 -12.75 14.98
C PRO A 100 -6.74 -13.41 14.44
N PRO A 101 -6.42 -14.65 14.85
CA PRO A 101 -5.22 -15.36 14.39
C PRO A 101 -5.25 -15.70 12.90
N SER A 102 -6.39 -15.53 12.22
CA SER A 102 -6.52 -15.66 10.77
C SER A 102 -5.96 -14.45 10.01
N HIS A 103 -5.74 -13.32 10.68
CA HIS A 103 -5.17 -12.12 10.06
C HIS A 103 -3.66 -12.04 10.32
N PRO A 104 -2.88 -11.57 9.34
CA PRO A 104 -1.44 -11.38 9.53
C PRO A 104 -1.15 -10.53 10.78
N SER A 105 -0.05 -10.86 11.45
CA SER A 105 0.47 -10.03 12.55
C SER A 105 0.69 -8.59 12.07
N ALA A 106 0.74 -7.63 13.00
CA ALA A 106 0.97 -6.22 12.63
C ALA A 106 2.25 -6.05 11.78
N ALA A 107 3.32 -6.76 12.13
CA ALA A 107 4.56 -6.75 11.37
C ALA A 107 4.43 -7.35 9.97
N GLU A 108 3.71 -8.47 9.82
CA GLU A 108 3.47 -9.10 8.51
C GLU A 108 2.56 -8.24 7.63
N HIS A 109 1.54 -7.61 8.20
CA HIS A 109 0.70 -6.65 7.49
C HIS A 109 1.51 -5.46 7.00
N ASP A 110 2.36 -4.86 7.84
CA ASP A 110 3.20 -3.73 7.45
C ASP A 110 4.22 -4.12 6.38
N ALA A 111 4.77 -5.35 6.46
CA ALA A 111 5.64 -5.89 5.42
C ALA A 111 4.88 -6.08 4.10
N GLN A 112 3.64 -6.56 4.15
CA GLN A 112 2.77 -6.72 2.97
C GLN A 112 2.42 -5.37 2.34
N VAL A 113 2.08 -4.36 3.15
CA VAL A 113 1.81 -2.99 2.68
C VAL A 113 3.03 -2.43 1.95
N ARG A 114 4.23 -2.52 2.55
CA ARG A 114 5.46 -2.07 1.90
C ARG A 114 5.74 -2.82 0.60
N SER A 115 5.50 -4.13 0.57
CA SER A 115 5.64 -4.93 -0.65
C SER A 115 4.70 -4.45 -1.75
N LEU A 116 3.44 -4.13 -1.40
CA LEU A 116 2.45 -3.61 -2.36
C LEU A 116 2.81 -2.21 -2.85
N GLU A 117 3.31 -1.34 -1.97
CA GLU A 117 3.81 0.00 -2.34
C GLU A 117 4.99 -0.10 -3.32
N HIS A 118 5.94 -1.00 -3.05
CA HIS A 118 7.04 -1.27 -3.98
C HIS A 118 6.55 -1.79 -5.33
N GLN A 119 5.57 -2.70 -5.34
CA GLN A 119 4.97 -3.19 -6.59
C GLN A 119 4.27 -2.06 -7.34
N GLN A 120 3.51 -1.21 -6.66
CA GLN A 120 2.81 -0.07 -7.29
C GLN A 120 3.79 0.92 -7.92
N VAL A 121 4.90 1.25 -7.24
CA VAL A 121 5.92 2.13 -7.79
C VAL A 121 6.63 1.47 -8.98
N SER A 122 6.90 0.16 -8.91
CA SER A 122 7.52 -0.59 -10.00
C SER A 122 6.63 -0.63 -11.24
N THR A 123 5.34 -0.94 -11.08
CA THR A 123 4.40 -1.01 -12.20
C THR A 123 4.15 0.36 -12.81
N ALA A 124 4.07 1.43 -12.00
CA ALA A 124 3.96 2.79 -12.49
C ALA A 124 5.19 3.22 -13.32
N LYS A 125 6.40 2.83 -12.91
CA LYS A 125 7.62 3.07 -13.70
C LYS A 125 7.60 2.32 -15.03
N GLN A 126 7.29 1.02 -15.00
CA GLN A 126 7.18 0.20 -16.21
C GLN A 126 6.14 0.78 -17.18
N LEU A 127 4.98 1.20 -16.67
CA LEU A 127 3.94 1.83 -17.49
C LEU A 127 4.45 3.11 -18.17
N ASN A 128 5.19 3.95 -17.46
CA ASN A 128 5.75 5.18 -18.01
C ASN A 128 6.84 4.89 -19.07
N GLU A 129 7.68 3.89 -18.84
CA GLU A 129 8.68 3.42 -19.81
C GLU A 129 8.02 2.91 -21.09
N GLU A 130 6.99 2.06 -20.97
CA GLU A 130 6.21 1.56 -22.11
C GLU A 130 5.47 2.69 -22.84
N GLN A 131 4.88 3.65 -22.12
CA GLN A 131 4.24 4.81 -22.73
C GLN A 131 5.24 5.65 -23.53
N SER A 132 6.46 5.85 -22.99
CA SER A 132 7.53 6.53 -23.72
C SER A 132 7.96 5.76 -24.97
N LEU A 133 8.04 4.43 -24.91
CA LEU A 133 8.33 3.58 -26.07
C LEU A 133 7.24 3.68 -27.13
N VAL A 134 5.97 3.60 -26.73
CA VAL A 134 4.83 3.77 -27.63
C VAL A 134 4.88 5.12 -28.33
N SER A 135 5.09 6.22 -27.59
CA SER A 135 5.22 7.55 -28.20
C SER A 135 6.38 7.63 -29.20
N LYS A 136 7.52 6.99 -28.92
CA LYS A 136 8.63 6.92 -29.90
C LYS A 136 8.23 6.15 -31.16
N ARG A 137 7.55 5.00 -31.01
CA ARG A 137 7.07 4.20 -32.13
C ARG A 137 6.01 4.92 -32.96
N GLU A 138 5.12 5.66 -32.32
CA GLU A 138 4.13 6.50 -33.01
C GLU A 138 4.79 7.59 -33.83
N LEU A 139 5.85 8.24 -33.31
CA LEU A 139 6.64 9.21 -34.05
C LEU A 139 7.37 8.57 -35.25
N GLU A 140 7.97 7.38 -35.07
CA GLU A 140 8.60 6.63 -36.17
C GLU A 140 7.58 6.25 -37.25
N LEU A 141 6.40 5.75 -36.85
CA LEU A 141 5.32 5.44 -37.76
C LEU A 141 4.80 6.68 -38.50
N GLY A 142 4.71 7.83 -37.82
CA GLY A 142 4.37 9.09 -38.44
C GLY A 142 5.37 9.49 -39.52
N LYS A 143 6.68 9.36 -39.24
CA LYS A 143 7.74 9.64 -40.23
C LYS A 143 7.67 8.71 -41.44
N LEU A 144 7.51 7.40 -41.20
CA LEU A 144 7.41 6.42 -42.29
C LEU A 144 6.14 6.62 -43.13
N LYS A 145 5.02 7.02 -42.51
CA LYS A 145 3.81 7.38 -43.25
C LYS A 145 4.01 8.62 -44.11
N ASN A 146 4.68 9.65 -43.59
CA ASN A 146 5.01 10.84 -44.35
C ASN A 146 5.96 10.53 -45.51
N GLU A 147 7.02 9.73 -45.28
CA GLU A 147 7.93 9.29 -46.35
C GLU A 147 7.19 8.49 -47.42
N LYS A 148 6.26 7.62 -47.01
CA LYS A 148 5.40 6.91 -47.96
C LYS A 148 4.52 7.87 -48.75
N GLU A 149 3.89 8.85 -48.10
CA GLU A 149 3.05 9.84 -48.78
C GLU A 149 3.89 10.72 -49.73
N GLU A 150 5.11 11.09 -49.35
CA GLU A 150 6.07 11.76 -50.22
C GLU A 150 6.39 10.91 -51.45
N LEU A 151 6.68 9.61 -51.28
CA LEU A 151 6.91 8.68 -52.39
C LEU A 151 5.67 8.50 -53.27
N ASP A 152 4.48 8.39 -52.68
CA ASP A 152 3.21 8.29 -53.41
C ASP A 152 2.90 9.61 -54.16
N SER A 153 3.31 10.76 -53.62
CA SER A 153 3.17 12.09 -54.25
C SER A 153 4.18 12.33 -55.37
N ILE A 154 5.32 11.63 -55.36
CA ILE A 154 6.23 11.55 -56.49
C ILE A 154 5.55 10.65 -57.52
N GLN A 155 4.63 11.25 -58.28
CA GLN A 155 4.02 10.63 -59.45
C GLN A 155 5.10 10.44 -60.51
N VAL A 156 5.76 9.29 -60.46
CA VAL A 156 6.54 8.76 -61.58
C VAL A 156 5.53 8.35 -62.66
N GLY A 157 5.17 9.28 -63.55
CA GLY A 157 4.39 9.00 -64.76
C GLY A 157 2.94 9.45 -64.77
N GLU A 158 2.60 10.64 -64.25
CA GLU A 158 1.27 11.22 -64.48
C GLU A 158 1.31 12.65 -65.05
N ASN A 159 2.21 12.89 -66.01
CA ASN A 159 1.99 13.92 -67.03
C ASN A 159 1.43 13.23 -68.29
N LYS A 160 0.11 12.95 -68.23
CA LYS A 160 -0.71 12.22 -69.20
C LYS A 160 -0.82 12.80 -70.62
N GLU A 161 0.05 13.70 -71.04
CA GLU A 161 -0.01 14.29 -72.40
C GLU A 161 1.19 13.95 -73.31
N ASN A 162 2.26 13.31 -72.82
CA ASN A 162 3.41 12.93 -73.68
C ASN A 162 4.05 11.56 -73.34
N ASP A 163 3.32 10.67 -72.68
CA ASP A 163 3.89 9.55 -71.90
C ASP A 163 3.99 8.19 -72.63
N ASP A 164 4.25 8.18 -73.94
CA ASP A 164 4.52 6.94 -74.69
C ASP A 164 6.01 6.56 -74.74
N GLU A 165 6.93 7.43 -74.30
CA GLU A 165 8.37 7.20 -74.44
C GLU A 165 9.08 6.81 -73.13
N TRP A 166 8.59 7.24 -71.96
CA TRP A 166 9.22 6.90 -70.66
C TRP A 166 8.73 5.56 -70.08
N LEU A 167 7.50 5.16 -70.43
CA LEU A 167 6.95 3.81 -70.22
C LEU A 167 7.53 2.75 -71.17
N ASN A 168 8.33 3.15 -72.16
CA ASN A 168 9.02 2.20 -73.00
C ASN A 168 10.10 1.53 -72.15
N GLY A 169 9.92 0.28 -71.74
CA GLY A 169 10.85 -0.48 -70.87
C GLY A 169 12.32 -0.50 -71.33
N LYS A 170 12.63 0.11 -72.47
CA LYS A 170 13.95 0.62 -72.85
C LYS A 170 14.58 1.55 -71.81
N VAL A 171 13.89 2.53 -71.22
CA VAL A 171 14.50 3.47 -70.26
C VAL A 171 14.89 2.75 -68.97
N ILE A 172 14.00 1.91 -68.44
CA ILE A 172 14.29 1.07 -67.27
C ILE A 172 15.46 0.12 -67.55
N ARG A 173 15.48 -0.54 -68.72
CA ARG A 173 16.61 -1.40 -69.13
C ARG A 173 17.91 -0.61 -69.29
N LEU A 174 17.86 0.61 -69.83
CA LEU A 174 19.02 1.48 -69.94
C LEU A 174 19.55 1.91 -68.56
N LYS A 175 18.66 2.23 -67.62
CA LYS A 175 19.04 2.54 -66.24
C LYS A 175 19.66 1.34 -65.54
N MET A 176 19.04 0.15 -65.63
CA MET A 176 19.61 -1.09 -65.11
C MET A 176 21.01 -1.39 -65.69
N LEU A 177 21.19 -1.20 -67.00
CA LEU A 177 22.50 -1.37 -67.64
C LEU A 177 23.52 -0.31 -67.17
N SER A 178 23.09 0.93 -66.95
CA SER A 178 23.94 1.99 -66.41
C SER A 178 24.37 1.69 -64.96
N ASP A 179 23.45 1.24 -64.12
CA ASP A 179 23.71 0.87 -62.72
C ASP A 179 24.60 -0.38 -62.63
N ALA A 180 24.49 -1.30 -63.60
CA ALA A 180 25.40 -2.43 -63.76
C ALA A 180 26.80 -2.04 -64.31
N GLY A 181 27.06 -0.75 -64.56
CA GLY A 181 28.37 -0.24 -64.95
C GLY A 181 28.60 -0.10 -66.47
N PHE A 182 27.57 -0.29 -67.30
CA PHE A 182 27.68 -0.12 -68.75
C PHE A 182 27.31 1.30 -69.18
N THR A 183 28.26 2.03 -69.75
CA THR A 183 28.03 3.38 -70.28
C THR A 183 28.26 3.41 -71.79
N PHE A 184 27.26 3.83 -72.55
CA PHE A 184 27.40 4.02 -73.99
C PHE A 184 27.91 5.43 -74.30
N VAL A 185 29.01 5.53 -75.04
CA VAL A 185 29.60 6.79 -75.49
C VAL A 185 29.42 6.92 -77.00
N PRO A 186 28.46 7.76 -77.47
CA PRO A 186 28.30 8.02 -78.89
C PRO A 186 29.51 8.79 -79.43
N SER A 187 29.87 8.49 -80.68
CA SER A 187 30.91 9.23 -81.40
C SER A 187 30.45 10.66 -81.69
N LYS A 188 31.23 11.65 -81.23
CA LYS A 188 30.87 13.08 -81.39
C LYS A 188 31.00 13.60 -82.83
N ASP A 189 31.90 13.03 -83.62
CA ASP A 189 32.31 13.59 -84.93
C ASP A 189 32.17 12.61 -86.11
N GLY A 190 31.49 11.47 -85.92
CA GLY A 190 31.31 10.43 -86.95
C GLY A 190 32.60 9.71 -87.40
N LYS A 191 33.78 10.18 -86.95
CA LYS A 191 35.11 9.62 -87.29
C LYS A 191 35.57 8.51 -86.35
N SER A 192 35.07 8.45 -85.11
CA SER A 192 35.33 7.35 -84.18
C SER A 192 34.18 6.33 -84.20
N ALA A 193 34.49 5.04 -84.03
CA ALA A 193 33.46 4.04 -83.73
C ALA A 193 32.80 4.37 -82.38
N ASN A 194 31.50 4.08 -82.26
CA ASN A 194 30.80 4.16 -80.97
C ASN A 194 31.50 3.25 -79.96
N LYS A 195 31.56 3.65 -78.69
CA LYS A 195 32.30 2.88 -77.68
C LYS A 195 31.39 2.57 -76.50
N ILE A 196 31.56 1.39 -75.90
CA ILE A 196 30.97 1.06 -74.61
C ILE A 196 32.07 1.09 -73.57
N LEU A 197 31.84 1.81 -72.48
CA LEU A 197 32.66 1.76 -71.28
C LEU A 197 32.02 0.78 -70.31
N ILE A 198 32.83 -0.13 -69.78
CA ILE A 198 32.42 -1.11 -68.79
C ILE A 198 33.21 -0.79 -67.52
N ARG A 199 32.52 -0.34 -66.48
CA ARG A 199 33.11 -0.07 -65.17
C ARG A 199 32.98 -1.31 -64.30
N ASN A 200 34.11 -1.80 -63.78
CA ASN A 200 34.13 -2.88 -62.81
C ASN A 200 34.40 -2.30 -61.42
N ASP A 201 33.36 -2.23 -60.59
CA ASP A 201 33.44 -1.62 -59.25
C ASP A 201 34.30 -2.43 -58.27
N LEU A 202 34.50 -3.74 -58.52
CA LEU A 202 35.30 -4.63 -57.68
C LEU A 202 36.81 -4.47 -57.94
N LYS A 203 37.20 -4.31 -59.20
CA LYS A 203 38.60 -4.12 -59.62
C LYS A 203 39.01 -2.65 -59.80
N ASN A 204 38.04 -1.74 -59.71
CA ASN A 204 38.22 -0.30 -59.96
C ASN A 204 38.88 -0.02 -61.33
N ASP A 205 38.49 -0.78 -62.36
CA ASP A 205 38.99 -0.67 -63.73
C ASP A 205 37.86 -0.31 -64.71
N VAL A 206 38.21 0.35 -65.82
CA VAL A 206 37.30 0.81 -66.86
C VAL A 206 37.79 0.34 -68.22
N HIS A 207 37.09 -0.63 -68.81
CA HIS A 207 37.40 -1.12 -70.14
C HIS A 207 36.60 -0.37 -71.21
N SER A 208 37.29 0.11 -72.26
CA SER A 208 36.64 0.70 -73.43
C SER A 208 36.58 -0.30 -74.59
N VAL A 209 35.37 -0.66 -75.03
CA VAL A 209 35.14 -1.57 -76.16
C VAL A 209 34.60 -0.79 -77.36
N PRO A 210 35.34 -0.71 -78.49
CA PRO A 210 34.81 -0.10 -79.70
C PRO A 210 33.77 -1.01 -80.36
N LEU A 211 32.62 -0.44 -80.70
CA LEU A 211 31.57 -1.07 -81.48
C LEU A 211 31.89 -0.89 -82.96
N ASP A 212 32.73 -1.79 -83.47
CA ASP A 212 33.01 -1.87 -84.90
C ASP A 212 32.03 -2.85 -85.57
N SER A 213 31.56 -2.48 -86.76
CA SER A 213 30.70 -3.32 -87.61
C SER A 213 31.46 -4.48 -88.27
N SER A 214 32.79 -4.52 -88.16
CA SER A 214 33.64 -5.58 -88.70
C SER A 214 33.53 -6.92 -87.95
N ARG A 215 33.10 -6.90 -86.68
CA ARG A 215 33.00 -8.09 -85.82
C ARG A 215 31.55 -8.56 -85.70
N SER A 216 31.36 -9.87 -85.50
CA SER A 216 30.01 -10.40 -85.28
C SER A 216 29.43 -9.87 -83.96
N LYS A 217 28.13 -9.56 -83.95
CA LYS A 217 27.43 -9.06 -82.75
C LYS A 217 27.54 -10.03 -81.58
N VAL A 218 27.56 -11.33 -81.87
CA VAL A 218 27.73 -12.40 -80.88
C VAL A 218 29.11 -12.36 -80.24
N TYR A 219 30.18 -12.20 -81.04
CA TYR A 219 31.53 -12.06 -80.51
C TYR A 219 31.66 -10.86 -79.59
N THR A 220 31.13 -9.70 -80.01
CA THR A 220 31.17 -8.46 -79.21
C THR A 220 30.37 -8.60 -77.92
N ALA A 221 29.19 -9.23 -77.95
CA ALA A 221 28.39 -9.48 -76.74
C ALA A 221 29.13 -10.40 -75.75
N ASN A 222 29.70 -11.52 -76.22
CA ASN A 222 30.46 -12.43 -75.37
C ASN A 222 31.69 -11.75 -74.77
N TYR A 223 32.39 -10.92 -75.55
CA TYR A 223 33.54 -10.16 -75.06
C TYR A 223 33.16 -9.16 -73.97
N ILE A 224 32.06 -8.41 -74.17
CA ILE A 224 31.52 -7.47 -73.17
C ILE A 224 31.14 -8.21 -71.88
N TRP A 225 30.45 -9.35 -71.99
CA TRP A 225 30.06 -10.15 -70.83
C TRP A 225 31.25 -10.73 -70.10
N ASN A 226 32.30 -11.21 -70.80
CA ASN A 226 33.52 -11.69 -70.17
C ASN A 226 34.23 -10.59 -69.38
N LEU A 227 34.33 -9.38 -69.93
CA LEU A 227 34.95 -8.24 -69.22
C LEU A 227 34.13 -7.82 -67.99
N ALA A 228 32.81 -7.95 -68.05
CA ALA A 228 31.93 -7.67 -66.91
C ALA A 228 31.96 -8.79 -65.85
N SER A 229 32.12 -10.05 -66.25
CA SER A 229 32.10 -11.22 -65.36
C SER A 229 33.46 -11.59 -64.78
N GLU A 230 34.57 -11.16 -65.39
CA GLU A 230 35.93 -11.39 -64.87
C GLU A 230 36.19 -10.77 -63.47
N GLY A 231 35.19 -10.13 -62.87
CA GLY A 231 35.21 -9.65 -61.47
C GLY A 231 34.31 -10.40 -60.48
N CYS A 232 33.50 -11.38 -60.89
CA CYS A 232 32.75 -12.23 -59.96
C CYS A 232 33.58 -13.40 -59.44
#